data_AF-A0A7R8ZEI0-F1
#
_entry.id   AF-A0A7R8ZEI0-F1
#
_cell.length_a   1.000
_cell.length_b   1.000
_cell.length_c   1.000
_cell.angle_alpha   90.00
_cell.angle_beta   90.00
_cell.angle_gamma   90.00
#
_symmetry.space_group_name_H-M   'P 1'
#
loop_
_entity.id
_entity.type
_entity.pdbx_description
1 polymer ?
#
loop_
_entity_poly.entity_id
_entity_poly.type
_entity_poly.pdbx_seq_one_letter_code
_entity_poly.pdbx_strand_id
1 'polypeptide(L)'
;MADNMAMDTGKLVKMEVDYESTCDEKIPKCIKMAKEGKTEDALDSLLALEKQTRTGADMVSTGRVLVAIVQICFEAKNWSALNEHILLLSKRRSQLKQAVAKMVQECCKYVDQAPDKETKVKLIDTLRTVTEGKIYVEVERARLTHKLAKMKEDDGDVVEAANIIQELQVETYGSMNKKEKV
;
A
#
# COMPACT_ATOMS: atom_id res chain seq x y z
N MET A 1 -25.45 15.37 25.76
CA MET A 1 -24.37 15.73 26.69
C MET A 1 -24.08 14.51 27.54
N ALA A 2 -23.04 13.77 27.19
CA ALA A 2 -22.48 12.73 28.03
C ALA A 2 -20.97 12.78 27.85
N ASP A 3 -20.33 12.85 29.00
CA ASP A 3 -18.95 13.14 29.29
C ASP A 3 -17.99 12.12 28.67
N ASN A 4 -16.86 12.58 28.14
CA ASN A 4 -15.70 11.73 27.96
C ASN A 4 -14.43 12.57 28.19
N MET A 5 -14.19 12.92 29.45
CA MET A 5 -12.85 13.28 29.92
C MET A 5 -11.89 12.11 29.73
N ALA A 6 -10.98 12.24 28.76
CA ALA A 6 -9.73 11.49 28.73
C ALA A 6 -8.58 12.49 28.60
N MET A 7 -8.03 12.92 29.74
CA MET A 7 -6.68 13.46 29.79
C MET A 7 -5.71 12.28 29.66
N ASP A 8 -5.08 12.15 28.49
CA ASP A 8 -3.81 11.44 28.34
C ASP A 8 -2.76 12.40 27.73
N THR A 9 -1.82 12.79 28.59
CA THR A 9 -0.45 13.22 28.30
C THR A 9 -0.18 14.01 27.00
N GLY A 10 -0.27 15.35 27.08
CA GLY A 10 0.72 16.28 26.48
C GLY A 10 1.01 16.22 24.96
N LYS A 11 0.29 15.44 24.17
CA LYS A 11 0.29 15.50 22.71
C LYS A 11 -0.92 16.31 22.29
N LEU A 12 -0.69 17.35 21.49
CA LEU A 12 -1.75 17.97 20.68
C LEU A 12 -2.40 16.85 19.84
N VAL A 13 -3.46 16.25 20.35
CA VAL A 13 -4.33 15.34 19.59
C VAL A 13 -5.02 16.24 18.58
N LYS A 14 -4.46 16.25 17.38
CA LYS A 14 -5.06 16.90 16.22
C LYS A 14 -6.47 16.34 16.11
N MET A 15 -7.50 17.18 16.19
CA MET A 15 -8.88 16.74 16.02
C MET A 15 -8.99 15.90 14.75
N GLU A 16 -9.40 14.64 14.90
CA GLU A 16 -9.74 13.79 13.76
C GLU A 16 -10.90 14.46 13.04
N VAL A 17 -10.63 14.94 11.83
CA VAL A 17 -11.68 15.47 10.96
C VAL A 17 -12.13 14.30 10.10
N ASP A 18 -13.37 13.88 10.30
CA ASP A 18 -13.98 12.81 9.53
C ASP A 18 -14.26 13.30 8.10
N TYR A 19 -13.57 12.70 7.13
CA TYR A 19 -13.76 12.96 5.71
C TYR A 19 -14.51 11.83 5.00
N GLU A 20 -15.15 10.91 5.73
CA GLU A 20 -15.82 9.74 5.17
C GLU A 20 -16.85 10.13 4.11
N SER A 21 -17.75 11.08 4.42
CA SER A 21 -18.75 11.60 3.48
C SER A 21 -18.13 12.20 2.21
N THR A 22 -17.03 12.94 2.35
CA THR A 22 -16.34 13.55 1.21
C THR A 22 -15.65 12.49 0.35
N CYS A 23 -15.11 11.45 0.98
CA CYS A 23 -14.50 10.32 0.29
C CYS A 23 -15.54 9.48 -0.43
N ASP A 24 -16.68 9.20 0.19
CA ASP A 24 -17.79 8.45 -0.40
C ASP A 24 -18.35 9.13 -1.65
N GLU A 25 -18.33 10.46 -1.71
CA GLU A 25 -18.72 11.18 -2.92
C GLU A 25 -17.60 11.27 -3.95
N LYS A 26 -16.38 11.61 -3.54
CA LYS A 26 -15.29 11.92 -4.47
C LYS A 26 -14.61 10.68 -5.05
N ILE A 27 -14.43 9.63 -4.26
CA ILE A 27 -13.79 8.38 -4.73
C ILE A 27 -14.54 7.80 -5.95
N PRO A 28 -15.86 7.56 -5.91
CA PRO A 28 -16.55 7.00 -7.07
C PRO A 28 -16.60 7.98 -8.25
N LYS A 29 -16.64 9.31 -8.01
CA LYS A 29 -16.52 10.31 -9.09
C LYS A 29 -15.16 10.21 -9.78
N CYS A 30 -14.07 10.05 -9.02
CA CYS A 30 -12.71 9.88 -9.57
C CYS A 30 -12.58 8.56 -10.33
N ILE A 31 -13.17 7.47 -9.82
CA ILE A 31 -13.18 6.17 -10.54
C ILE A 31 -13.96 6.29 -11.85
N LYS A 32 -15.09 7.00 -11.88
CA LYS A 32 -15.84 7.27 -13.12
C LYS A 32 -15.02 8.11 -14.10
N MET A 33 -14.40 9.19 -13.64
CA MET A 33 -13.54 10.04 -14.47
C MET A 33 -12.35 9.27 -15.05
N ALA A 34 -11.73 8.38 -14.26
CA ALA A 34 -10.68 7.49 -14.73
C ALA A 34 -11.18 6.54 -15.84
N LYS A 35 -12.40 5.98 -15.70
CA LYS A 35 -13.04 5.14 -16.72
C LYS A 35 -13.38 5.90 -18.00
N GLU A 36 -13.65 7.19 -17.90
CA GLU A 36 -13.88 8.10 -19.03
C GLU A 36 -12.57 8.51 -19.74
N GLY A 37 -11.41 8.00 -19.30
CA GLY A 37 -10.10 8.27 -19.90
C GLY A 37 -9.34 9.45 -19.29
N LYS A 38 -9.89 10.09 -18.24
CA LYS A 38 -9.25 11.19 -17.51
C LYS A 38 -8.55 10.69 -16.25
N THR A 39 -7.62 9.75 -16.43
CA THR A 39 -6.90 9.11 -15.32
C THR A 39 -6.03 10.10 -14.55
N GLU A 40 -5.32 11.01 -15.24
CA GLU A 40 -4.44 11.99 -14.59
C GLU A 40 -5.23 12.99 -13.72
N ASP A 41 -6.31 13.57 -14.26
CA ASP A 41 -7.19 14.49 -13.50
C ASP A 41 -7.80 13.82 -12.26
N ALA A 42 -8.18 12.55 -12.38
CA ALA A 42 -8.71 11.77 -11.27
C ALA A 42 -7.64 11.50 -10.21
N LEU A 43 -6.42 11.21 -10.61
CA LEU A 43 -5.28 11.00 -9.71
C LEU A 43 -4.92 12.29 -8.97
N ASP A 44 -4.85 13.43 -9.66
CA ASP A 44 -4.59 14.72 -9.02
C ASP A 44 -5.66 15.11 -8.01
N SER A 45 -6.94 14.85 -8.34
CA SER A 45 -8.06 15.05 -7.43
C SER A 45 -7.94 14.19 -6.17
N LEU A 46 -7.55 12.92 -6.31
CA LEU A 46 -7.33 12.02 -5.19
C LEU A 46 -6.08 12.37 -4.38
N LEU A 47 -5.00 12.85 -5.00
CA LEU A 47 -3.79 13.31 -4.31
C LEU A 47 -4.05 14.58 -3.47
N ALA A 48 -4.94 15.45 -3.94
CA ALA A 48 -5.42 16.59 -3.17
C ALA A 48 -6.27 16.14 -1.97
N LEU A 49 -7.16 15.16 -2.17
CA LEU A 49 -7.97 14.59 -1.09
C LEU A 49 -7.11 13.86 -0.06
N GLU A 50 -6.13 13.07 -0.50
CA GLU A 50 -5.15 12.40 0.38
C GLU A 50 -4.44 13.41 1.28
N LYS A 51 -4.05 14.57 0.73
CA LYS A 51 -3.41 15.61 1.53
C LYS A 51 -4.34 16.12 2.64
N GLN A 52 -5.63 16.28 2.35
CA GLN A 52 -6.64 16.73 3.32
C GLN A 52 -6.87 15.68 4.40
N THR A 53 -7.16 14.43 4.02
CA THR A 53 -7.46 13.34 4.97
C THR A 53 -6.26 13.02 5.85
N ARG A 54 -5.04 13.03 5.28
CA ARG A 54 -3.79 12.83 6.03
C ARG A 54 -3.54 13.98 7.02
N THR A 55 -3.80 15.23 6.62
CA THR A 55 -3.61 16.39 7.50
C THR A 55 -4.61 16.39 8.65
N GLY A 56 -5.82 15.88 8.40
CA GLY A 56 -6.88 15.67 9.40
C GLY A 56 -6.74 14.39 10.22
N ALA A 57 -5.65 13.63 10.06
CA ALA A 57 -5.36 12.38 10.77
C ALA A 57 -6.41 11.26 10.62
N ASP A 58 -7.30 11.35 9.63
CA ASP A 58 -8.32 10.33 9.36
C ASP A 58 -7.69 9.10 8.69
N MET A 59 -7.43 8.08 9.50
CA MET A 59 -6.80 6.84 9.06
C MET A 59 -7.68 6.03 8.10
N VAL A 60 -9.00 6.06 8.28
CA VAL A 60 -9.92 5.23 7.50
C VAL A 60 -10.04 5.80 6.10
N SER A 61 -10.33 7.09 6.00
CA SER A 61 -10.46 7.79 4.72
C SER A 61 -9.14 7.81 3.96
N THR A 62 -8.01 8.10 4.63
CA THR A 62 -6.70 8.11 3.96
C THR A 62 -6.37 6.74 3.38
N GLY A 63 -6.65 5.65 4.11
CA GLY A 63 -6.48 4.29 3.59
C GLY A 63 -7.35 4.03 2.34
N ARG A 64 -8.61 4.45 2.35
CA ARG A 64 -9.53 4.30 1.21
C ARG A 64 -9.06 5.09 -0.01
N VAL A 65 -8.58 6.31 0.19
CA VAL A 65 -8.04 7.16 -0.89
C VAL A 65 -6.79 6.54 -1.51
N LEU A 66 -5.85 6.05 -0.70
CA LEU A 66 -4.66 5.35 -1.20
C LEU A 66 -5.03 4.12 -2.04
N VAL A 67 -5.98 3.31 -1.55
CA VAL A 67 -6.48 2.14 -2.29
C VAL A 67 -7.15 2.55 -3.60
N ALA A 68 -7.93 3.64 -3.62
CA ALA A 68 -8.57 4.14 -4.82
C ALA A 68 -7.55 4.62 -5.88
N ILE A 69 -6.46 5.28 -5.47
CA ILE A 69 -5.36 5.69 -6.37
C ILE A 69 -4.75 4.45 -7.05
N VAL A 70 -4.43 3.42 -6.25
CA VAL A 70 -3.84 2.17 -6.74
C VAL A 70 -4.82 1.44 -7.68
N GLN A 71 -6.11 1.39 -7.34
CA GLN A 71 -7.17 0.80 -8.16
C GLN A 71 -7.30 1.48 -9.52
N ILE A 72 -7.29 2.82 -9.58
CA ILE A 72 -7.37 3.57 -10.83
C ILE A 72 -6.18 3.26 -11.74
N CYS A 73 -4.95 3.24 -11.19
CA CYS A 73 -3.76 2.89 -11.96
C CYS A 73 -3.82 1.45 -12.49
N PHE A 74 -4.35 0.52 -11.69
CA PHE A 74 -4.55 -0.87 -12.09
C PHE A 74 -5.61 -1.02 -13.19
N GLU A 75 -6.77 -0.37 -13.06
CA GLU A 75 -7.83 -0.38 -14.10
C GLU A 75 -7.35 0.25 -15.42
N ALA A 76 -6.52 1.30 -15.33
CA ALA A 76 -5.87 1.91 -16.48
C ALA A 76 -4.78 1.04 -17.13
N LYS A 77 -4.47 -0.13 -16.55
CA LYS A 77 -3.38 -1.04 -16.93
C LYS A 77 -1.99 -0.36 -16.97
N ASN A 78 -1.85 0.77 -16.27
CA ASN A 78 -0.60 1.54 -16.25
C ASN A 78 0.21 1.16 -15.00
N TRP A 79 0.94 0.06 -15.11
CA TRP A 79 1.78 -0.47 -14.03
C TRP A 79 2.98 0.41 -13.69
N SER A 80 3.48 1.21 -14.64
CA SER A 80 4.56 2.16 -14.37
C SER A 80 4.08 3.27 -13.44
N ALA A 81 2.94 3.90 -13.79
CA ALA A 81 2.33 4.93 -12.95
C ALA A 81 1.96 4.37 -11.56
N LEU A 82 1.47 3.12 -11.51
CA LEU A 82 1.19 2.45 -10.24
C LEU A 82 2.43 2.40 -9.32
N ASN A 83 3.57 1.94 -9.86
CA ASN A 83 4.81 1.84 -9.10
C ASN A 83 5.31 3.20 -8.61
N GLU A 84 5.24 4.23 -9.47
CA GLU A 84 5.61 5.60 -9.12
C GLU A 84 4.73 6.16 -8.00
N HIS A 85 3.41 5.99 -8.08
CA HIS A 85 2.50 6.44 -7.04
C HIS A 85 2.71 5.69 -5.72
N ILE A 86 2.96 4.38 -5.75
CA ILE A 86 3.29 3.60 -4.55
C ILE A 86 4.56 4.15 -3.86
N LEU A 87 5.61 4.43 -4.63
CA LEU A 87 6.85 5.02 -4.10
C LEU A 87 6.61 6.43 -3.54
N LEU A 88 5.86 7.26 -4.26
CA LEU A 88 5.55 8.62 -3.86
C LEU A 88 4.76 8.65 -2.54
N LEU A 89 3.70 7.83 -2.44
CA LEU A 89 2.83 7.78 -1.27
C LEU A 89 3.54 7.17 -0.06
N SER A 90 4.47 6.24 -0.27
CA SER A 90 5.32 5.66 0.77
C SER A 90 6.36 6.65 1.33
N LYS A 91 6.95 7.49 0.48
CA LYS A 91 7.98 8.47 0.86
C LYS A 91 7.41 9.79 1.42
N ARG A 92 6.09 10.00 1.33
CA ARG A 92 5.43 11.20 1.86
C ARG A 92 5.65 11.32 3.38
N ARG A 93 6.15 12.49 3.83
CA ARG A 93 6.27 12.81 5.26
C ARG A 93 4.90 12.77 5.94
N SER A 94 4.86 12.27 7.17
CA SER A 94 3.64 12.16 7.99
C SER A 94 2.54 11.28 7.43
N GLN A 95 2.90 10.27 6.63
CA GLN A 95 1.91 9.28 6.19
C GLN A 95 1.49 8.36 7.35
N LEU A 96 0.21 8.00 7.39
CA LEU A 96 -0.37 7.15 8.43
C LEU A 96 0.01 5.68 8.20
N LYS A 97 0.57 5.02 9.21
CA LYS A 97 1.07 3.63 9.11
C LYS A 97 0.01 2.65 8.62
N GLN A 98 -1.20 2.74 9.20
CA GLN A 98 -2.36 1.93 8.82
C GLN A 98 -2.79 2.13 7.35
N ALA A 99 -2.69 3.37 6.87
CA ALA A 99 -3.07 3.69 5.49
C ALA A 99 -2.08 3.07 4.48
N VAL A 100 -0.77 3.13 4.78
CA VAL A 100 0.27 2.44 3.98
C VAL A 100 0.07 0.93 4.02
N ALA A 101 -0.23 0.34 5.18
CA ALA A 101 -0.46 -1.09 5.31
C ALA A 101 -1.62 -1.56 4.41
N LYS A 102 -2.77 -0.86 4.44
CA LYS A 102 -3.92 -1.16 3.57
C LYS A 102 -3.56 -1.03 2.08
N MET A 103 -2.81 0.00 1.71
CA MET A 103 -2.34 0.18 0.34
C MET A 103 -1.47 -1.00 -0.11
N VAL A 104 -0.47 -1.39 0.68
CA VAL A 104 0.42 -2.51 0.37
C VAL A 104 -0.34 -3.83 0.28
N GLN A 105 -1.29 -4.08 1.18
CA GLN A 105 -2.12 -5.29 1.16
C GLN A 105 -2.97 -5.41 -0.11
N GLU A 106 -3.53 -4.30 -0.60
CA GLU A 106 -4.23 -4.29 -1.89
C GLU A 106 -3.27 -4.50 -3.06
N CYS A 107 -2.10 -3.83 -3.07
CA CYS A 107 -1.09 -4.06 -4.11
C CYS A 107 -0.62 -5.52 -4.17
N CYS A 108 -0.48 -6.20 -3.03
CA CYS A 108 -0.14 -7.62 -2.97
C CYS A 108 -1.16 -8.52 -3.69
N LYS A 109 -2.44 -8.11 -3.76
CA LYS A 109 -3.48 -8.83 -4.53
C LYS A 109 -3.32 -8.59 -6.04
N TYR A 110 -2.87 -7.41 -6.44
CA TYR A 110 -2.63 -7.08 -7.85
C TYR A 110 -1.39 -7.78 -8.42
N VAL A 111 -0.40 -8.10 -7.58
CA VAL A 111 0.76 -8.93 -7.97
C VAL A 111 0.31 -10.28 -8.56
N ASP A 112 -0.76 -10.87 -8.06
CA ASP A 112 -1.27 -12.15 -8.58
C ASP A 112 -2.08 -12.00 -9.87
N GLN A 113 -2.54 -10.79 -10.19
CA GLN A 113 -3.33 -10.46 -11.39
C GLN A 113 -2.48 -9.85 -12.51
N ALA A 114 -1.18 -9.65 -12.27
CA ALA A 114 -0.28 -9.10 -13.27
C ALA A 114 -0.17 -10.06 -14.49
N PRO A 115 -0.39 -9.56 -15.73
CA PRO A 115 -0.39 -10.40 -16.93
C PRO A 115 1.02 -10.88 -17.32
N ASP A 116 2.04 -10.04 -17.09
CA ASP A 116 3.42 -10.30 -17.49
C ASP A 116 4.31 -10.61 -16.28
N LYS A 117 5.22 -11.56 -16.47
CA LYS A 117 6.22 -11.93 -15.45
C LYS A 117 7.11 -10.74 -15.07
N GLU A 118 7.53 -9.94 -16.06
CA GLU A 118 8.37 -8.77 -15.84
C GLU A 118 7.66 -7.69 -15.01
N THR A 119 6.39 -7.40 -15.33
CA THR A 119 5.55 -6.46 -14.58
C THR A 119 5.34 -6.93 -13.15
N LYS A 120 5.15 -8.24 -12.96
CA LYS A 120 5.02 -8.87 -11.64
C LYS A 120 6.28 -8.68 -10.79
N VAL A 121 7.47 -8.95 -11.36
CA VAL A 121 8.76 -8.75 -10.67
C VAL A 121 8.95 -7.28 -10.30
N LYS A 122 8.73 -6.35 -11.24
CA LYS A 122 8.84 -4.90 -10.99
C LYS A 122 7.94 -4.41 -9.85
N LEU A 123 6.70 -4.89 -9.79
CA LEU A 123 5.77 -4.54 -8.72
C LEU A 123 6.23 -5.12 -7.37
N ILE A 124 6.70 -6.37 -7.36
CA ILE A 124 7.23 -7.00 -6.14
C ILE A 124 8.44 -6.23 -5.63
N ASP A 125 9.40 -5.87 -6.49
CA ASP A 125 10.58 -5.10 -6.08
C ASP A 125 10.19 -3.73 -5.52
N THR A 126 9.27 -3.04 -6.18
CA THR A 126 8.75 -1.75 -5.69
C THR A 126 8.13 -1.89 -4.30
N LEU A 127 7.34 -2.94 -4.06
CA LEU A 127 6.74 -3.21 -2.76
C LEU A 127 7.78 -3.62 -1.71
N ARG A 128 8.83 -4.38 -2.08
CA ARG A 128 9.95 -4.72 -1.19
C ARG A 128 10.69 -3.45 -0.74
N THR A 129 10.99 -2.53 -1.65
CA THR A 129 11.60 -1.22 -1.33
C THR A 129 10.70 -0.38 -0.42
N VAL A 130 9.38 -0.37 -0.68
CA VAL A 130 8.42 0.41 0.13
C VAL A 130 8.22 -0.16 1.53
N THR A 131 8.35 -1.48 1.70
CA THR A 131 8.20 -2.18 2.99
C THR A 131 9.50 -2.30 3.78
N GLU A 132 10.61 -1.86 3.20
CA GLU A 132 11.92 -1.86 3.87
C GLU A 132 11.93 -0.94 5.11
N GLY A 133 12.41 -1.49 6.24
CA GLY A 133 12.51 -0.78 7.51
C GLY A 133 11.18 -0.50 8.21
N LYS A 134 10.07 -1.10 7.78
CA LYS A 134 8.73 -0.88 8.36
C LYS A 134 8.18 -2.14 9.04
N ILE A 135 8.28 -2.17 10.37
CA ILE A 135 7.83 -3.29 11.23
C ILE A 135 6.34 -3.65 11.00
N TYR A 136 5.50 -2.66 10.71
CA TYR A 136 4.05 -2.84 10.57
C TYR A 136 3.60 -3.48 9.23
N VAL A 137 4.51 -3.75 8.30
CA VAL A 137 4.26 -4.42 7.01
C VAL A 137 5.27 -5.54 6.75
N GLU A 138 5.91 -6.04 7.80
CA GLU A 138 6.91 -7.10 7.72
C GLU A 138 6.35 -8.43 7.19
N VAL A 139 5.12 -8.78 7.57
CA VAL A 139 4.47 -10.02 7.11
C VAL A 139 4.22 -9.96 5.59
N GLU A 140 3.78 -8.82 5.10
CA GLU A 140 3.53 -8.54 3.69
C GLU A 140 4.83 -8.58 2.91
N ARG A 141 5.91 -8.01 3.46
CA ARG A 141 7.26 -8.12 2.89
C ARG A 141 7.70 -9.57 2.78
N ALA A 142 7.51 -10.36 3.83
CA ALA A 142 7.88 -11.77 3.84
C ALA A 142 7.14 -12.56 2.76
N ARG A 143 5.83 -12.36 2.63
CA ARG A 143 5.01 -12.96 1.57
C ARG A 143 5.48 -12.59 0.16
N LEU A 144 5.79 -11.31 -0.06
CA LEU A 144 6.30 -10.83 -1.35
C LEU A 144 7.67 -11.44 -1.69
N THR A 145 8.54 -11.53 -0.69
CA THR A 145 9.90 -12.08 -0.83
C THR A 145 9.85 -13.58 -1.15
N HIS A 146 8.98 -14.32 -0.46
CA HIS A 146 8.73 -15.73 -0.76
C HIS A 146 8.17 -15.93 -2.18
N LYS A 147 7.22 -15.10 -2.61
CA LYS A 147 6.69 -15.15 -3.99
C LYS A 147 7.79 -14.89 -5.03
N LEU A 148 8.66 -13.90 -4.79
CA LEU A 148 9.76 -13.58 -5.69
C LEU A 148 10.76 -14.74 -5.79
N ALA A 149 11.15 -15.32 -4.65
CA ALA A 149 12.08 -16.43 -4.61
C ALA A 149 11.53 -17.65 -5.37
N LYS A 150 10.25 -17.99 -5.16
CA LYS A 150 9.59 -19.08 -5.90
C LYS A 150 9.59 -18.82 -7.41
N MET A 151 9.32 -17.58 -7.83
CA MET A 151 9.35 -17.24 -9.26
C MET A 151 10.74 -17.39 -9.88
N LYS A 152 11.80 -17.09 -9.13
CA LYS A 152 13.20 -17.25 -9.52
C LYS A 152 13.64 -18.72 -9.51
N GLU A 153 13.16 -19.50 -8.55
CA GLU A 153 13.35 -20.95 -8.52
C GLU A 153 12.70 -21.63 -9.72
N ASP A 154 11.47 -21.25 -10.07
CA ASP A 154 10.75 -21.74 -11.27
C ASP A 154 11.48 -21.35 -12.58
N ASP A 155 12.27 -20.27 -12.58
CA ASP A 155 13.14 -19.87 -13.70
C ASP A 155 14.48 -20.62 -13.77
N GLY A 156 14.79 -21.45 -12.78
CA GLY A 156 16.07 -22.15 -12.66
C GLY A 156 17.17 -21.35 -11.95
N ASP A 157 16.89 -20.11 -11.52
CA ASP A 157 17.82 -19.26 -10.75
C ASP A 157 17.76 -19.59 -9.25
N VAL A 158 18.07 -20.84 -8.91
CA VAL A 158 18.02 -21.37 -7.53
C VAL A 158 18.96 -20.61 -6.58
N VAL A 159 20.12 -20.15 -7.08
CA VAL A 159 21.10 -19.40 -6.28
C VAL A 159 20.52 -18.04 -5.87
N GLU A 160 19.89 -17.32 -6.81
CA GLU A 160 19.30 -16.02 -6.53
C GLU A 160 18.07 -16.16 -5.62
N ALA A 161 17.24 -17.19 -5.85
CA ALA A 161 16.11 -17.52 -4.97
C ALA A 161 16.56 -17.80 -3.52
N ALA A 162 17.64 -18.55 -3.33
CA ALA A 162 18.20 -18.84 -2.02
C ALA A 162 18.70 -17.57 -1.31
N ASN A 163 19.40 -16.69 -2.03
CA ASN A 163 19.86 -15.41 -1.48
C ASN A 163 18.68 -14.54 -1.03
N ILE A 164 17.63 -14.45 -1.85
CA ILE A 164 16.43 -13.65 -1.55
C ILE A 164 15.70 -14.16 -0.29
N ILE A 165 15.64 -15.48 -0.08
CA ILE A 165 15.04 -16.06 1.14
C ILE A 165 15.94 -15.85 2.36
N GLN A 166 17.26 -15.86 2.19
CA GLN A 166 18.19 -15.60 3.28
C GLN A 166 18.17 -14.14 3.77
N GLU A 167 17.78 -13.19 2.92
CA GLU A 167 17.59 -11.78 3.31
C GLU A 167 16.43 -11.58 4.31
N LEU A 168 15.50 -12.53 4.39
CA LEU A 168 14.42 -12.49 5.37
C LEU A 168 14.99 -12.75 6.78
N GLN A 169 14.89 -11.75 7.65
CA GLN A 169 15.38 -11.85 9.02
C GLN A 169 14.60 -12.89 9.84
N VAL A 170 15.30 -13.60 10.74
CA VAL A 170 14.75 -14.68 11.58
C VAL A 170 13.55 -14.21 12.44
N GLU A 171 13.54 -12.93 12.84
CA GLU A 171 12.46 -12.32 13.63
C GLU A 171 11.14 -12.23 12.87
N THR A 172 11.18 -12.03 11.55
CA THR A 172 10.00 -11.98 10.67
C THR A 172 9.24 -13.32 10.63
N TYR A 173 9.96 -14.44 10.70
CA TYR A 173 9.37 -15.77 10.78
C TYR A 173 8.62 -15.99 12.08
N GLY A 174 8.89 -15.24 13.15
CA GLY A 174 8.15 -15.30 14.42
C GLY A 174 6.66 -14.99 14.24
N SER A 175 6.37 -13.97 13.45
CA SER A 175 5.04 -13.38 13.24
C SER A 175 4.19 -14.04 12.13
N MET A 176 4.78 -14.94 11.33
CA MET A 176 4.07 -15.64 10.25
C MET A 176 3.31 -16.88 10.75
N ASN A 177 2.26 -17.28 10.04
CA ASN A 177 1.52 -18.49 10.36
C ASN A 177 2.39 -19.74 10.16
N LYS A 178 2.17 -20.80 10.97
CA LYS A 178 2.97 -22.04 10.89
C LYS A 178 3.11 -22.64 9.49
N LYS A 179 2.12 -22.47 8.61
CA LYS A 179 2.17 -22.95 7.21
C LYS A 179 3.08 -22.13 6.29
N GLU A 180 3.42 -20.91 6.66
CA GLU A 180 4.32 -20.03 5.91
C GLU A 180 5.78 -20.14 6.41
N LYS A 181 6.03 -20.93 7.48
CA LYS A 181 7.36 -21.12 8.09
C LYS A 181 8.10 -22.37 7.59
N VAL A 182 7.43 -23.26 6.86
CA VAL A 182 7.93 -24.61 6.50
C VAL A 182 8.07 -24.73 4.99
#